data_AF-A0A1Q7CXM6-F1
#
_entry.id   AF-A0A1Q7CXM6-F1
#
_cell.length_a   1.000
_cell.length_b   1.000
_cell.length_c   1.000
_cell.angle_alpha   90.00
_cell.angle_beta   90.00
_cell.angle_gamma   90.00
#
_symmetry.space_group_name_H-M   'P 1'
#
loop_
_entity.id
_entity.type
_entity.pdbx_description
1 polymer ?
#
loop_
_entity_poly.entity_id
_entity_poly.type
_entity_poly.pdbx_seq_one_letter_code
_entity_poly.pdbx_strand_id
1 'polypeptide(L)' 'MGFKTRIIASGRHSVPPLIYRAEVYEENDRFGERTWTCAHEHPSVDEAVRCGNEWLARKRDEFSETA' A
#
# COMPACT_ATOMS: atom_id res chain seq x y z
N MET A 1 -1.99 10.34 -13.64
CA MET A 1 -2.87 9.56 -12.75
C MET A 1 -2.26 9.59 -11.35
N GLY A 2 -3.09 9.74 -10.31
CA GLY A 2 -2.63 9.87 -8.93
C GLY A 2 -3.00 8.63 -8.11
N PHE A 3 -2.11 8.19 -7.24
CA PHE A 3 -2.28 7.01 -6.40
C PHE A 3 -2.18 7.39 -4.93
N LYS A 4 -3.01 6.78 -4.08
CA LYS A 4 -2.98 6.95 -2.62
C LYS A 4 -2.69 5.61 -1.93
N THR A 5 -1.85 5.65 -0.90
CA THR A 5 -1.55 4.49 -0.05
C THR A 5 -2.38 4.56 1.23
N ARG A 6 -2.92 3.42 1.66
CA ARG A 6 -3.58 3.23 2.95
C ARG A 6 -2.91 2.06 3.67
N ILE A 7 -2.75 2.15 4.98
CA ILE A 7 -2.23 1.05 5.81
C ILE A 7 -3.39 0.36 6.49
N ILE A 8 -3.45 -0.96 6.35
CA ILE A 8 -4.41 -1.82 7.02
C ILE A 8 -3.70 -2.57 8.13
N ALA A 9 -4.27 -2.55 9.34
CA ALA A 9 -3.84 -3.38 10.45
C ALA A 9 -4.78 -4.58 10.57
N SER A 10 -4.24 -5.79 10.57
CA SER A 10 -4.97 -7.04 10.75
C SER A 10 -4.40 -7.78 11.95
N GLY A 11 -5.27 -8.26 12.85
CA GLY A 11 -4.87 -9.10 13.98
C GLY A 11 -6.02 -10.02 14.39
N ARG A 12 -5.72 -11.29 14.68
CA ARG A 12 -6.69 -12.20 15.30
C ARG A 12 -6.66 -11.98 16.80
N HIS A 13 -7.71 -11.36 17.33
CA HIS A 13 -8.05 -11.30 18.75
C HIS A 13 -6.99 -10.67 19.67
N SER A 14 -7.21 -9.41 20.05
CA SER A 14 -6.84 -8.78 21.34
C SER A 14 -5.38 -8.81 21.83
N VAL A 15 -4.45 -9.48 21.14
CA VAL A 15 -3.08 -9.69 21.57
C VAL A 15 -2.14 -9.30 20.43
N PRO A 16 -1.14 -8.42 20.67
CA PRO A 16 -0.07 -8.17 19.70
C PRO A 16 0.61 -9.48 19.26
N PRO A 17 1.12 -9.55 18.02
CA PRO A 17 1.37 -8.41 17.12
C PRO A 17 0.29 -8.20 16.05
N LEU A 18 -0.11 -6.93 15.84
CA LEU A 18 -0.84 -6.50 14.65
C LEU A 18 0.06 -6.66 13.42
N ILE A 19 -0.50 -7.16 12.33
CA ILE A 19 0.15 -7.22 11.03
C ILE A 19 -0.31 -6.01 10.21
N TYR A 20 0.64 -5.22 9.74
CA TYR A 20 0.39 -4.06 8.90
C TYR A 20 0.68 -4.40 7.44
N ARG A 21 -0.22 -3.97 6.54
CA ARG A 21 -0.05 -4.10 5.09
C ARG A 21 -0.40 -2.79 4.40
N ALA A 22 0.34 -2.43 3.37
CA ALA A 22 0.00 -1.30 2.52
C ALA A 22 -0.95 -1.72 1.40
N GLU A 23 -1.95 -0.89 1.13
CA GLU A 23 -2.84 -1.00 -0.01
C GLU A 23 -2.78 0.31 -0.79
N VAL A 24 -2.79 0.20 -2.12
CA VAL A 24 -2.77 1.35 -3.01
C VAL A 24 -4.05 1.39 -3.81
N TYR A 25 -4.60 2.59 -3.95
CA TYR A 25 -5.81 2.89 -4.68
C TYR A 25 -5.53 4.02 -5.66
N GLU A 26 -6.24 4.03 -6.77
CA GLU A 26 -6.28 5.19 -7.64
C GLU A 26 -7.11 6.31 -6.98
N GLU A 27 -6.63 7.55 -7.01
CA GLU A 27 -7.28 8.67 -6.31
C GLU A 27 -8.65 9.01 -6.88
N ASN A 28 -8.85 8.79 -8.18
CA ASN A 28 -10.09 9.10 -8.88
C ASN A 28 -11.01 7.88 -9.06
N ASP A 29 -10.62 6.71 -8.55
CA ASP A 29 -11.45 5.53 -8.67
C ASP A 29 -12.69 5.65 -7.76
N ARG A 30 -13.87 5.68 -8.39
CA ARG A 30 -15.16 5.86 -7.72
C ARG A 30 -15.62 4.60 -7.00
N PHE A 31 -15.09 3.44 -7.37
CA PHE A 31 -15.47 2.16 -6.80
C PHE A 31 -14.64 1.82 -5.55
N GLY A 32 -13.54 2.53 -5.33
CA GLY A 32 -12.60 2.28 -4.24
C GLY A 32 -11.89 0.95 -4.42
N GLU A 33 -11.69 0.50 -5.66
CA GLU A 33 -11.01 -0.75 -5.97
C GLU A 33 -9.52 -0.61 -5.70
N ARG A 34 -8.98 -1.59 -4.98
CA ARG A 34 -7.55 -1.65 -4.68
C ARG A 34 -6.78 -1.98 -5.96
N THR A 35 -5.86 -1.10 -6.32
CA THR A 35 -4.94 -1.32 -7.43
C THR A 35 -3.85 -2.31 -7.05
N TRP A 36 -3.43 -2.29 -5.77
CA TRP A 36 -2.38 -3.17 -5.27
C TRP A 36 -2.51 -3.37 -3.75
N THR A 37 -2.09 -4.53 -3.28
CA THR A 37 -1.93 -4.85 -1.85
C THR A 37 -0.55 -5.45 -1.64
N CYS A 38 0.14 -4.97 -0.60
CA CYS A 38 1.41 -5.51 -0.17
C CYS A 38 1.26 -6.98 0.24
N ALA A 39 2.12 -7.83 -0.31
CA ALA A 39 2.19 -9.25 0.05
C ALA A 39 2.96 -9.50 1.35
N HIS A 40 3.77 -8.53 1.80
CA HIS A 40 4.55 -8.66 3.03
C HIS A 40 3.70 -8.39 4.27
N GLU A 41 4.04 -9.10 5.34
CA GLU A 41 3.46 -8.89 6.67
C GLU A 41 4.43 -8.04 7.48
N HIS A 42 4.05 -6.78 7.76
CA HIS A 42 4.92 -5.88 8.50
C HIS A 42 4.54 -5.85 9.98
N PRO A 43 5.51 -5.92 10.90
CA PRO A 43 5.25 -5.78 12.33
C PRO A 43 5.04 -4.31 12.75
N SER A 44 5.32 -3.35 11.86
CA SER A 44 5.21 -1.92 12.12
C SER A 44 4.52 -1.16 10.98
N VAL A 45 3.88 -0.04 11.32
CA VAL A 45 3.27 0.86 10.33
C VAL A 45 4.34 1.47 9.42
N ASP A 46 5.51 1.84 9.96
CA ASP A 46 6.61 2.45 9.19
C ASP A 46 7.08 1.55 8.05
N GLU A 47 7.30 0.27 8.33
CA GLU A 47 7.72 -0.69 7.31
C GLU A 47 6.67 -0.89 6.23
N ALA A 48 5.38 -0.91 6.60
CA ALA A 48 4.29 -0.96 5.63
C ALA A 48 4.25 0.29 4.76
N VAL A 49 4.41 1.48 5.35
CA VAL A 49 4.48 2.76 4.61
C VAL A 49 5.67 2.76 3.64
N ARG A 50 6.85 2.33 4.09
CA ARG A 50 8.04 2.22 3.24
C ARG A 50 7.79 1.30 2.05
N CYS A 51 7.19 0.13 2.27
CA CYS A 51 6.89 -0.81 1.20
C CYS A 51 5.90 -0.23 0.17
N GLY A 52 4.86 0.49 0.63
CA GLY A 52 3.94 1.20 -0.26
C GLY A 52 4.61 2.31 -1.07
N ASN A 53 5.50 3.09 -0.44
CA ASN A 53 6.25 4.15 -1.11
C ASN A 53 7.24 3.60 -2.16
N GLU A 54 7.89 2.47 -1.88
CA GLU A 54 8.75 1.79 -2.87
C GLU A 54 7.96 1.34 -4.09
N TRP A 55 6.75 0.81 -3.90
CA TRP A 55 5.88 0.45 -5.02
C TRP A 55 5.45 1.68 -5.82
N LEU A 56 5.06 2.77 -5.15
CA LEU A 56 4.70 4.04 -5.80
C LEU A 56 5.88 4.62 -6.61
N ALA A 57 7.09 4.56 -6.07
CA ALA A 57 8.29 5.03 -6.75
C ALA A 57 8.53 4.24 -8.05
N ARG A 58 8.44 2.90 -8.00
CA ARG A 58 8.57 2.04 -9.19
C ARG A 58 7.49 2.34 -10.23
N LYS A 59 6.24 2.53 -9.80
CA LYS A 59 5.16 2.87 -10.73
C LYS A 59 5.35 4.23 -11.37
N ARG A 60 5.81 5.23 -10.62
CA ARG A 60 6.13 6.55 -11.18
C ARG A 60 7.21 6.47 -12.26
N ASP A 61 8.21 5.63 -12.05
CA ASP A 61 9.28 5.36 -13.01
C ASP A 61 8.73 4.68 -14.28
N GLU A 62 7.92 3.62 -14.13
CA GLU A 62 7.25 2.94 -15.26
C GLU A 62 6.39 3.90 -16.10
N PHE A 63 5.65 4.81 -15.47
CA PHE A 63 4.87 5.82 -16.21
C PHE A 63 5.75 6.90 -16.86
N SER A 64 6.94 7.17 -16.32
CA SER A 64 7.88 8.17 -16.84
C SER A 64 8.66 7.65 -18.05
N GLU A 65 8.91 6.34 -18.15
CA GLU A 65 9.63 5.73 -19.28
C GLU A 65 8.74 5.50 -20.52
N THR A 66 7.43 5.51 -20.34
CA THR A 66 6.45 5.36 -21.44
C THR A 66 5.95 6.69 -22.05
N ALA A 67 6.56 7.83 -21.69
CA ALA A 67 6.13 9.18 -22.10
C ALA A 67 7.01 9.79 -23.21
#